data_AF-A0A0K8VCP9-F1
#
_entry.id   AF-A0A0K8VCP9-F1
#
_cell.length_a   1.000
_cell.length_b   1.000
_cell.length_c   1.000
_cell.angle_alpha   90.00
_cell.angle_beta   90.00
_cell.angle_gamma   90.00
#
_symmetry.space_group_name_H-M   'P 1'
#
loop_
_entity.id
_entity.type
_entity.pdbx_description
1 polymer ?
#
loop_
_entity_poly.entity_id
_entity_poly.type
_entity_poly.pdbx_seq_one_letter_code
_entity_poly.pdbx_strand_id
1 'polypeptide(L)'
;WTMQTHILPISVVEPPPPINPCQPSPCGANAQCRASNQQAICSCLPGYIGAPPSCRPECVSNSECALDKYCLNQHCQDPCAGTCGLRAVCHVQNHSPICACPPRFTGDPFISCQPIIIPKPAPISDVTPTNPCQPSPCGPNSECTATANGAQCTCLRDFIGTAPNCRPECVTSAECASDRACINRKCADPCPGSCGVAAECRVLAHSAMCYCPSGYTGDPFSTCVKQQEPPTEVALPC
;
A
#
# COMPACT_ATOMS: atom_id res chain seq x y z
N TRP A 1 -49.45 -29.47 -72.99
CA TRP A 1 -49.57 -28.60 -71.81
C TRP A 1 -48.78 -29.23 -70.67
N THR A 2 -47.46 -29.13 -70.72
CA THR A 2 -46.56 -29.58 -69.65
C THR A 2 -46.50 -28.47 -68.60
N MET A 3 -47.02 -28.75 -67.40
CA MET A 3 -46.93 -27.83 -66.26
C MET A 3 -45.52 -27.89 -65.69
N GLN A 4 -44.75 -26.83 -65.89
CA GLN A 4 -43.43 -26.63 -65.29
C GLN A 4 -43.62 -26.16 -63.84
N THR A 5 -43.33 -27.01 -62.87
CA THR A 5 -43.28 -26.63 -61.45
C THR A 5 -41.98 -25.87 -61.16
N HIS A 6 -42.08 -24.56 -60.92
CA HIS A 6 -40.98 -23.77 -60.37
C HIS A 6 -40.84 -24.08 -58.88
N ILE A 7 -39.82 -24.87 -58.52
CA ILE A 7 -39.39 -25.06 -57.15
C ILE A 7 -38.44 -23.89 -56.83
N LEU A 8 -38.89 -22.94 -56.00
CA LEU A 8 -38.03 -21.89 -55.45
C LEU A 8 -37.04 -22.54 -54.45
N PRO A 9 -35.74 -22.16 -54.48
CA PRO A 9 -34.78 -22.69 -53.52
C PRO A 9 -35.13 -22.15 -52.12
N ILE A 10 -35.24 -23.07 -51.17
CA ILE A 10 -35.39 -22.75 -49.75
C ILE A 10 -34.06 -22.12 -49.30
N SER A 11 -34.08 -20.82 -49.02
CA SER A 11 -32.96 -20.11 -48.41
C SER A 11 -32.71 -20.69 -47.02
N VAL A 12 -31.65 -21.48 -46.86
CA VAL A 12 -31.19 -21.91 -45.53
C VAL A 12 -30.64 -20.68 -44.84
N VAL A 13 -31.44 -20.06 -43.97
CA VAL A 13 -30.97 -19.01 -43.07
C VAL A 13 -30.09 -19.70 -42.03
N GLU A 14 -28.79 -19.58 -42.18
CA GLU A 14 -27.83 -20.05 -41.17
C GLU A 14 -28.12 -19.31 -39.85
N PRO A 15 -28.25 -20.02 -38.72
CA PRO A 15 -28.52 -19.36 -37.44
C PRO A 15 -27.41 -18.35 -37.14
N PRO A 16 -27.75 -17.19 -36.56
CA PRO A 16 -26.75 -16.18 -36.23
C PRO A 16 -25.66 -16.79 -35.33
N PRO A 17 -24.39 -16.39 -35.52
CA PRO A 17 -23.29 -16.92 -34.73
C PRO A 17 -23.55 -16.70 -33.23
N PRO A 18 -23.16 -17.64 -32.36
CA PRO A 18 -23.39 -17.52 -30.93
C PRO A 18 -22.68 -16.27 -30.40
N ILE A 19 -23.46 -15.31 -29.90
CA ILE A 19 -22.95 -14.07 -29.31
C ILE A 19 -22.23 -14.43 -28.01
N ASN A 20 -20.97 -13.99 -27.86
CA ASN A 20 -20.23 -14.19 -26.61
C ASN A 20 -20.78 -13.24 -25.53
N PRO A 21 -21.41 -13.75 -24.46
CA PRO A 21 -22.01 -12.90 -23.43
C PRO A 21 -20.98 -12.13 -22.58
N CYS A 22 -19.69 -12.42 -22.73
CA CYS A 22 -18.59 -11.70 -22.09
C CYS A 22 -17.98 -10.57 -22.94
N GLN A 23 -18.53 -10.27 -24.13
CA GLN A 23 -18.02 -9.21 -25.01
C GLN A 23 -19.15 -8.27 -25.47
N PRO A 24 -19.26 -7.04 -24.93
CA PRO A 24 -18.49 -6.49 -23.80
C PRO A 24 -18.85 -7.18 -22.47
N SER A 25 -17.92 -7.20 -21.51
CA SER A 25 -18.14 -7.92 -20.25
C SER A 25 -19.17 -7.22 -19.36
N PRO A 26 -20.21 -7.93 -18.87
CA PRO A 26 -21.18 -7.36 -17.94
C PRO A 26 -20.72 -7.41 -16.46
N CYS A 27 -19.55 -7.97 -16.17
CA CYS A 27 -19.16 -8.38 -14.82
C CYS A 27 -18.60 -7.25 -13.93
N GLY A 28 -18.46 -6.03 -14.42
CA GLY A 28 -17.87 -4.92 -13.68
C GLY A 28 -16.35 -5.03 -13.50
N ALA A 29 -15.76 -4.05 -12.83
CA ALA A 29 -14.32 -4.00 -12.59
C ALA A 29 -13.89 -5.10 -11.59
N ASN A 30 -12.64 -5.57 -11.74
CA ASN A 30 -12.04 -6.58 -10.86
C ASN A 30 -12.80 -7.92 -10.78
N ALA A 31 -13.60 -8.22 -11.81
CA ALA A 31 -14.34 -9.47 -11.95
C ALA A 31 -13.93 -10.19 -13.24
N GLN A 32 -13.82 -11.51 -13.16
CA GLN A 32 -13.66 -12.36 -14.33
C GLN A 32 -15.03 -12.77 -14.89
N CYS A 33 -15.14 -12.75 -16.22
CA CYS A 33 -16.31 -13.23 -16.96
C CYS A 33 -16.01 -14.59 -17.59
N ARG A 34 -16.87 -15.57 -17.35
CA ARG A 34 -16.83 -16.88 -18.00
C ARG A 34 -18.16 -17.15 -18.70
N ALA A 35 -18.12 -17.37 -20.00
CA ALA A 35 -19.31 -17.75 -20.77
C ALA A 35 -19.68 -19.21 -20.49
N SER A 36 -20.94 -19.47 -20.14
CA SER A 36 -21.48 -20.82 -19.93
C SER A 36 -22.94 -20.84 -20.37
N ASN A 37 -23.31 -21.75 -21.28
CA ASN A 37 -24.67 -21.86 -21.82
C ASN A 37 -25.24 -20.53 -22.37
N GLN A 38 -24.43 -19.78 -23.14
CA GLN A 38 -24.80 -18.46 -23.69
C GLN A 38 -25.13 -17.38 -22.62
N GLN A 39 -24.75 -17.62 -21.35
CA GLN A 39 -24.83 -16.65 -20.26
C GLN A 39 -23.44 -16.27 -19.76
N ALA A 40 -23.31 -15.03 -19.28
CA ALA A 40 -22.13 -14.57 -18.58
C ALA A 40 -22.20 -14.97 -17.11
N ILE A 41 -21.22 -15.75 -16.65
CA ILE A 41 -21.02 -16.04 -15.23
C ILE A 41 -19.89 -15.14 -14.73
N CYS A 42 -20.18 -14.33 -13.73
CA CYS A 42 -19.24 -13.39 -13.14
C CYS A 42 -18.73 -13.90 -11.79
N SER A 43 -17.45 -13.70 -11.52
CA SER A 43 -16.86 -13.93 -10.18
C SER A 43 -15.76 -12.89 -9.93
N CYS A 44 -15.53 -12.51 -8.67
CA CYS A 44 -14.44 -11.60 -8.36
C CYS A 44 -13.08 -12.25 -8.63
N LEU A 45 -12.11 -11.45 -9.06
CA LEU A 45 -10.73 -11.92 -9.19
C LEU A 45 -10.15 -12.31 -7.82
N PRO A 46 -9.13 -13.18 -7.77
CA PRO A 46 -8.44 -13.50 -6.53
C PRO A 46 -7.97 -12.24 -5.79
N GLY A 47 -8.22 -12.17 -4.48
CA GLY A 47 -7.89 -11.01 -3.65
C GLY A 47 -8.97 -9.92 -3.59
N TYR A 48 -10.03 -10.01 -4.40
CA TYR A 48 -11.19 -9.12 -4.34
C TYR A 48 -12.36 -9.78 -3.61
N ILE A 49 -13.09 -8.98 -2.84
CA ILE A 49 -14.24 -9.40 -2.04
C ILE A 49 -15.55 -8.82 -2.60
N GLY A 50 -16.67 -9.43 -2.22
CA GLY A 50 -18.02 -9.01 -2.61
C GLY A 50 -18.61 -9.87 -3.71
N ALA A 51 -19.55 -9.30 -4.47
CA ALA A 51 -20.21 -9.95 -5.59
C ALA A 51 -20.18 -9.02 -6.82
N PRO A 52 -19.90 -9.56 -8.02
CA PRO A 52 -19.97 -8.78 -9.26
C PRO A 52 -21.35 -8.11 -9.43
N PRO A 53 -21.41 -6.87 -9.97
CA PRO A 53 -20.31 -6.07 -10.54
C PRO A 53 -19.51 -5.25 -9.51
N SER A 54 -19.81 -5.39 -8.22
CA SER A 54 -19.26 -4.57 -7.13
C SER A 54 -18.08 -5.24 -6.42
N CYS A 55 -17.19 -5.88 -7.18
CA CYS A 55 -15.96 -6.46 -6.62
C CYS A 55 -15.01 -5.34 -6.17
N ARG A 56 -14.56 -5.41 -4.92
CA ARG A 56 -13.68 -4.40 -4.31
C ARG A 56 -12.49 -5.06 -3.61
N PRO A 57 -11.36 -4.35 -3.44
CA PRO A 57 -10.25 -4.88 -2.64
C PRO A 57 -10.67 -5.06 -1.18
N GLU A 58 -9.82 -5.72 -0.40
CA GLU A 58 -10.03 -5.91 1.05
C GLU A 58 -10.15 -4.55 1.76
N CYS A 59 -9.29 -3.59 1.40
CA CYS A 59 -9.31 -2.24 1.93
C CYS A 59 -8.79 -1.21 0.90
N VAL A 60 -9.22 0.04 1.03
CA VAL A 60 -8.56 1.21 0.39
C VAL A 60 -8.07 2.23 1.41
N SER A 61 -8.46 2.06 2.68
CA SER A 61 -8.13 2.92 3.80
C SER A 61 -7.93 2.11 5.09
N ASN A 62 -7.19 2.66 6.06
CA ASN A 62 -6.95 1.98 7.34
C ASN A 62 -8.25 1.68 8.10
N SER A 63 -9.27 2.55 7.98
CA SER A 63 -10.57 2.39 8.63
C SER A 63 -11.38 1.17 8.20
N GLU A 64 -11.02 0.54 7.06
CA GLU A 64 -11.65 -0.71 6.62
C GLU A 64 -11.00 -1.95 7.24
N CYS A 65 -9.82 -1.79 7.83
CA CYS A 65 -9.13 -2.84 8.55
C CYS A 65 -9.52 -2.82 10.04
N ALA A 66 -9.32 -3.96 10.71
CA ALA A 66 -9.37 -4.00 12.15
C ALA A 66 -8.30 -3.08 12.77
N LEU A 67 -8.50 -2.62 14.01
CA LEU A 67 -7.62 -1.64 14.67
C LEU A 67 -6.18 -2.13 14.89
N ASP A 68 -5.97 -3.45 14.83
CA ASP A 68 -4.69 -4.14 14.92
C ASP A 68 -4.01 -4.35 13.55
N LYS A 69 -4.60 -3.86 12.46
CA LYS A 69 -4.08 -3.96 11.09
C LYS A 69 -4.11 -2.61 10.40
N TYR A 70 -3.48 -2.47 9.25
CA TYR A 70 -3.58 -1.27 8.41
C TYR A 70 -3.63 -1.65 6.94
N CYS A 71 -4.11 -0.73 6.11
CA CYS A 71 -4.29 -1.00 4.69
C CYS A 71 -3.00 -0.72 3.93
N LEU A 72 -2.31 -1.78 3.52
CA LEU A 72 -1.12 -1.67 2.67
C LEU A 72 -1.32 -2.47 1.41
N ASN A 73 -1.18 -1.81 0.26
CA ASN A 73 -1.32 -2.41 -1.05
C ASN A 73 -2.64 -3.19 -1.17
N GLN A 74 -3.74 -2.54 -0.77
CA GLN A 74 -5.10 -3.06 -0.83
C GLN A 74 -5.40 -4.28 0.08
N HIS A 75 -4.50 -4.58 1.02
CA HIS A 75 -4.64 -5.67 1.97
C HIS A 75 -4.46 -5.19 3.41
N CYS A 76 -5.19 -5.82 4.34
CA CYS A 76 -5.05 -5.50 5.76
C CYS A 76 -3.86 -6.26 6.36
N GLN A 77 -2.77 -5.54 6.63
CA GLN A 77 -1.51 -6.10 7.11
C GLN A 77 -1.24 -5.73 8.57
N ASP A 78 -0.49 -6.57 9.28
CA ASP A 78 -0.06 -6.32 10.65
C ASP A 78 1.07 -5.27 10.68
N PRO A 79 0.89 -4.11 11.32
CA PRO A 79 1.93 -3.08 11.41
C PRO A 79 3.11 -3.49 12.30
N CYS A 80 3.00 -4.52 13.13
CA CYS A 80 4.09 -5.01 13.97
C CYS A 80 5.11 -5.89 13.23
N ALA A 81 4.74 -6.45 12.08
CA ALA A 81 5.58 -7.38 11.33
C ALA A 81 6.86 -6.70 10.82
N GLY A 82 7.98 -6.97 11.49
CA GLY A 82 9.30 -6.43 11.13
C GLY A 82 9.58 -5.00 11.57
N THR A 83 8.70 -4.38 12.36
CA THR A 83 8.81 -2.96 12.76
C THR A 83 9.65 -2.75 14.02
N CYS A 84 9.46 -3.59 15.04
CA CYS A 84 10.15 -3.42 16.32
C CYS A 84 11.52 -4.13 16.37
N GLY A 85 12.42 -3.55 17.17
CA GLY A 85 13.77 -4.03 17.35
C GLY A 85 13.87 -5.33 18.16
N LEU A 86 15.08 -5.89 18.23
CA LEU A 86 15.33 -7.16 18.91
C LEU A 86 14.96 -7.09 20.40
N ARG A 87 14.11 -8.01 20.87
CA ARG A 87 13.56 -8.11 22.25
C ARG A 87 12.65 -6.95 22.66
N ALA A 88 12.20 -6.13 21.73
CA ALA A 88 11.10 -5.20 21.99
C ALA A 88 9.75 -5.92 21.89
N VAL A 89 8.77 -5.42 22.63
CA VAL A 89 7.37 -5.86 22.53
C VAL A 89 6.63 -4.86 21.64
N CYS A 90 5.96 -5.37 20.61
CA CYS A 90 5.09 -4.58 19.76
C CYS A 90 3.64 -4.66 20.26
N HIS A 91 2.95 -3.53 20.27
CA HIS A 91 1.50 -3.46 20.37
C HIS A 91 0.96 -2.48 19.35
N VAL A 92 -0.22 -2.76 18.80
CA VAL A 92 -0.85 -1.89 17.80
C VAL A 92 -1.79 -0.93 18.50
N GLN A 93 -1.70 0.35 18.17
CA GLN A 93 -2.64 1.38 18.58
C GLN A 93 -3.12 2.12 17.34
N ASN A 94 -4.41 1.99 17.04
CA ASN A 94 -5.07 2.68 15.93
C ASN A 94 -4.29 2.51 14.60
N HIS A 95 -4.15 1.27 14.15
CA HIS A 95 -3.43 0.87 12.93
C HIS A 95 -1.90 1.11 12.97
N SER A 96 -1.36 1.78 13.99
CA SER A 96 0.07 2.12 14.11
C SER A 96 0.80 1.22 15.10
N PRO A 97 2.05 0.83 14.85
CA PRO A 97 2.81 0.01 15.77
C PRO A 97 3.44 0.87 16.88
N ILE A 98 3.44 0.34 18.09
CA ILE A 98 4.15 0.90 19.23
C ILE A 98 5.13 -0.14 19.76
N CYS A 99 6.41 0.21 19.72
CA CYS A 99 7.49 -0.62 20.22
C CYS A 99 7.91 -0.16 21.62
N ALA A 100 7.99 -1.08 22.58
CA ALA A 100 8.46 -0.79 23.93
C ALA A 100 9.41 -1.89 24.43
N CYS A 101 10.40 -1.51 25.24
CA CYS A 101 11.21 -2.50 25.94
C CYS A 101 10.40 -3.13 27.08
N PRO A 102 10.38 -4.47 27.21
CA PRO A 102 9.68 -5.13 28.29
C PRO A 102 10.31 -4.80 29.66
N PRO A 103 9.60 -5.08 30.78
CA PRO A 103 10.16 -4.89 32.11
C PRO A 103 11.53 -5.57 32.25
N ARG A 104 12.46 -4.91 32.95
CA ARG A 104 13.87 -5.34 33.13
C ARG A 104 14.75 -5.20 31.88
N PHE A 105 14.27 -4.56 30.82
CA PHE A 105 15.07 -4.21 29.65
C PHE A 105 15.10 -2.68 29.44
N THR A 106 16.15 -2.19 28.77
CA THR A 106 16.37 -0.79 28.40
C THR A 106 17.03 -0.72 27.01
N GLY A 107 17.05 0.44 26.37
CA GLY A 107 17.61 0.63 25.03
C GLY A 107 16.61 1.26 24.06
N ASP A 108 16.91 1.20 22.77
CA ASP A 108 16.03 1.69 21.71
C ASP A 108 15.09 0.55 21.25
N PRO A 109 13.76 0.67 21.45
CA PRO A 109 12.81 -0.39 21.10
C PRO A 109 12.64 -0.60 19.59
N PHE A 110 13.13 0.31 18.74
CA PHE A 110 13.16 0.11 17.28
C PHE A 110 14.46 -0.54 16.80
N ILE A 111 15.48 -0.63 17.64
CA ILE A 111 16.77 -1.25 17.32
C ILE A 111 16.97 -2.54 18.14
N SER A 112 17.13 -2.40 19.45
CA SER A 112 17.25 -3.52 20.37
C SER A 112 17.09 -3.07 21.83
N CYS A 113 16.32 -3.86 22.57
CA CYS A 113 16.27 -3.79 24.03
C CYS A 113 17.32 -4.71 24.64
N GLN A 114 17.99 -4.29 25.70
CA GLN A 114 19.02 -5.01 26.44
C GLN A 114 18.66 -5.13 27.93
N PRO A 115 19.08 -6.20 28.65
CA PRO A 115 18.75 -6.35 30.06
C PRO A 115 19.34 -5.19 30.88
N ILE A 116 18.56 -4.66 31.83
CA ILE A 116 19.04 -3.66 32.76
C ILE A 116 20.06 -4.34 33.69
N ILE A 117 21.34 -4.09 33.46
CA ILE A 117 22.40 -4.45 34.40
C ILE A 117 22.37 -3.38 35.47
N ILE A 118 21.86 -3.71 36.66
CA ILE A 118 21.97 -2.84 37.83
C ILE A 118 23.44 -2.87 38.24
N PRO A 119 24.22 -1.78 38.07
CA PRO A 119 25.60 -1.77 38.55
C PRO A 119 25.55 -1.94 40.07
N LYS A 120 26.48 -2.73 40.64
CA LYS A 120 26.78 -2.66 42.07
C LYS A 120 26.94 -1.17 42.42
N PRO A 121 26.27 -0.64 43.46
CA PRO A 121 26.34 0.78 43.79
C PRO A 121 27.79 1.21 43.76
N ALA A 122 28.13 2.16 42.88
CA ALA A 122 29.46 2.71 42.86
C ALA A 122 29.75 3.29 44.26
N PRO A 123 30.97 3.14 44.79
CA PRO A 123 31.34 3.89 45.99
C PRO A 123 31.05 5.36 45.72
N ILE A 124 30.30 5.99 46.63
CA ILE A 124 29.90 7.39 46.56
C ILE A 124 31.20 8.19 46.47
N SER A 125 31.58 8.55 45.25
CA SER A 125 32.65 9.49 44.99
C SER A 125 31.93 10.78 44.66
N ASP A 126 32.20 11.82 45.45
CA ASP A 126 31.75 13.21 45.24
C ASP A 126 32.38 13.77 43.95
N VAL A 127 32.08 13.14 42.82
CA VAL A 127 32.46 13.63 41.49
C VAL A 127 31.32 14.52 41.05
N THR A 128 31.52 15.82 41.21
CA THR A 128 30.77 16.83 40.45
C THR A 128 30.83 16.42 38.96
N PRO A 129 29.70 16.26 38.25
CA PRO A 129 29.75 15.81 36.86
C PRO A 129 30.53 16.85 36.04
N THR A 130 31.72 16.51 35.56
CA THR A 130 32.54 17.38 34.71
C THR A 130 31.82 17.74 33.40
N ASN A 131 30.82 16.93 33.01
CA ASN A 131 29.86 17.22 31.93
C ASN A 131 28.54 16.41 32.13
N PRO A 132 27.36 17.05 32.20
CA PRO A 132 26.07 16.35 32.39
C PRO A 132 25.63 15.52 31.17
N CYS A 133 26.27 15.67 30.01
CA CYS A 133 25.98 14.91 28.79
C CYS A 133 26.83 13.64 28.62
N GLN A 134 27.62 13.25 29.63
CA GLN A 134 28.52 12.10 29.51
C GLN A 134 28.43 11.16 30.72
N PRO A 135 27.83 9.95 30.57
CA PRO A 135 27.12 9.46 29.39
C PRO A 135 25.82 10.24 29.11
N SER A 136 25.39 10.30 27.84
CA SER A 136 24.22 11.11 27.45
C SER A 136 22.93 10.57 28.07
N PRO A 137 22.15 11.41 28.79
CA PRO A 137 20.84 11.01 29.32
C PRO A 137 19.70 11.14 28.29
N CYS A 138 19.96 11.64 27.08
CA CYS A 138 18.94 12.15 26.16
C CYS A 138 18.23 11.11 25.29
N GLY A 139 18.54 9.81 25.43
CA GLY A 139 17.96 8.77 24.58
C GLY A 139 18.43 8.81 23.12
N PRO A 140 17.98 7.86 22.28
CA PRO A 140 18.35 7.80 20.88
C PRO A 140 17.78 8.99 20.08
N ASN A 141 18.40 9.27 18.93
CA ASN A 141 17.99 10.33 18.00
C ASN A 141 17.87 11.74 18.62
N SER A 142 18.61 11.98 19.70
CA SER A 142 18.55 13.22 20.47
C SER A 142 19.94 13.83 20.63
N GLU A 143 20.02 15.15 20.59
CA GLU A 143 21.21 15.94 20.88
C GLU A 143 21.20 16.41 22.34
N CYS A 144 22.34 16.22 23.03
CA CYS A 144 22.55 16.67 24.40
C CYS A 144 23.38 17.95 24.42
N THR A 145 22.87 18.98 25.09
CA THR A 145 23.56 20.24 25.31
C THR A 145 23.72 20.48 26.82
N ALA A 146 24.95 20.80 27.26
CA ALA A 146 25.22 21.08 28.66
C ALA A 146 24.85 22.53 29.00
N THR A 147 24.00 22.72 30.00
CA THR A 147 23.53 24.03 30.49
C THR A 147 23.86 24.22 31.96
N ALA A 148 23.72 25.45 32.48
CA ALA A 148 23.90 25.75 33.91
C ALA A 148 22.96 24.93 34.83
N ASN A 149 21.86 24.42 34.29
CA ASN A 149 20.86 23.61 35.00
C ASN A 149 21.00 22.10 34.73
N GLY A 150 22.08 21.66 34.05
CA GLY A 150 22.31 20.25 33.71
C GLY A 150 22.18 19.95 32.20
N ALA A 151 21.90 18.70 31.85
CA ALA A 151 21.74 18.27 30.46
C ALA A 151 20.38 18.69 29.88
N GLN A 152 20.40 19.38 28.75
CA GLN A 152 19.21 19.72 27.97
C GLN A 152 19.18 18.84 26.71
N CYS A 153 18.06 18.16 26.49
CA CYS A 153 17.87 17.20 25.42
C CYS A 153 16.90 17.73 24.36
N THR A 154 17.28 17.62 23.09
CA THR A 154 16.42 18.00 21.95
C THR A 154 16.49 16.93 20.88
N CYS A 155 15.43 16.75 20.08
CA CYS A 155 15.49 15.80 18.97
C CYS A 155 16.43 16.30 17.88
N LEU A 156 17.17 15.37 17.26
CA LEU A 156 17.97 15.66 16.07
C LEU A 156 17.06 16.17 14.94
N ARG A 157 17.67 16.82 13.93
CA ARG A 157 16.94 17.24 12.72
C ARG A 157 16.22 16.06 12.10
N ASP A 158 14.99 16.31 11.63
CA ASP A 158 14.08 15.33 11.02
C ASP A 158 13.48 14.27 11.98
N PHE A 159 13.78 14.34 13.27
CA PHE A 159 13.09 13.55 14.30
C PHE A 159 12.04 14.39 15.02
N ILE A 160 10.91 13.76 15.33
CA ILE A 160 9.76 14.38 15.97
C ILE A 160 9.57 13.85 17.40
N GLY A 161 8.83 14.62 18.21
CA GLY A 161 8.50 14.29 19.59
C GLY A 161 9.35 15.06 20.61
N THR A 162 9.45 14.48 21.81
CA THR A 162 10.19 15.08 22.92
C THR A 162 11.21 14.07 23.43
N ALA A 163 12.47 14.50 23.57
CA ALA A 163 13.51 13.67 24.14
C ALA A 163 13.11 13.18 25.55
N PRO A 164 13.39 11.91 25.91
CA PRO A 164 14.25 10.96 25.20
C PRO A 164 13.54 10.11 24.12
N ASN A 165 12.27 10.36 23.82
CA ASN A 165 11.44 9.55 22.92
C ASN A 165 11.39 10.14 21.50
N CYS A 166 12.52 10.59 20.97
CA CYS A 166 12.59 11.13 19.62
C CYS A 166 12.47 10.00 18.59
N ARG A 167 11.52 10.14 17.67
CA ARG A 167 11.20 9.13 16.64
C ARG A 167 11.18 9.75 15.23
N PRO A 168 11.39 8.97 14.17
CA PRO A 168 11.21 9.49 12.81
C PRO A 168 9.75 9.91 12.56
N GLU A 169 9.50 10.59 11.44
CA GLU A 169 8.15 10.96 11.02
C GLU A 169 7.23 9.74 10.90
N CYS A 170 7.76 8.64 10.34
CA CYS A 170 7.06 7.36 10.23
C CYS A 170 8.04 6.18 10.36
N VAL A 171 7.51 5.06 10.83
CA VAL A 171 8.17 3.74 10.77
C VAL A 171 7.39 2.81 9.86
N THR A 172 6.06 2.94 9.82
CA THR A 172 5.20 2.25 8.85
C THR A 172 4.33 3.23 8.08
N SER A 173 3.84 2.80 6.91
CA SER A 173 2.95 3.64 6.11
C SER A 173 1.62 3.95 6.81
N ALA A 174 1.22 3.16 7.82
CA ALA A 174 0.02 3.42 8.62
C ALA A 174 0.03 4.78 9.33
N GLU A 175 1.23 5.31 9.60
CA GLU A 175 1.44 6.61 10.25
C GLU A 175 1.34 7.78 9.27
N CYS A 176 1.31 7.50 7.96
CA CYS A 176 1.18 8.50 6.91
C CYS A 176 -0.29 8.68 6.49
N ALA A 177 -0.57 9.78 5.79
CA ALA A 177 -1.84 9.93 5.08
C ALA A 177 -2.03 8.83 4.02
N SER A 178 -3.27 8.50 3.67
CA SER A 178 -3.59 7.37 2.77
C SER A 178 -3.03 7.51 1.34
N ASP A 179 -2.71 8.74 0.94
CA ASP A 179 -2.08 9.14 -0.32
C ASP A 179 -0.54 9.22 -0.24
N ARG A 180 0.08 8.77 0.87
CA ARG A 180 1.52 8.77 1.08
C ARG A 180 2.01 7.43 1.59
N ALA A 181 3.30 7.16 1.53
CA ALA A 181 3.91 5.95 2.07
C ALA A 181 5.10 6.31 2.95
N CYS A 182 5.47 5.42 3.87
CA CYS A 182 6.68 5.60 4.66
C CYS A 182 7.90 5.20 3.83
N ILE A 183 8.64 6.19 3.32
CA ILE A 183 9.81 6.00 2.47
C ILE A 183 10.99 6.70 3.14
N ASN A 184 12.05 5.94 3.44
CA ASN A 184 13.23 6.46 4.14
C ASN A 184 12.88 7.22 5.43
N ARG A 185 11.94 6.69 6.22
CA ARG A 185 11.48 7.25 7.50
C ARG A 185 10.75 8.61 7.39
N LYS A 186 10.28 8.96 6.19
CA LYS A 186 9.46 10.13 5.91
C LYS A 186 8.20 9.77 5.15
N CYS A 187 7.12 10.51 5.37
CA CYS A 187 5.87 10.32 4.65
C CYS A 187 5.95 11.01 3.29
N ALA A 188 6.23 10.22 2.25
CA ALA A 188 6.46 10.70 0.89
C ALA A 188 5.51 10.03 -0.12
N ASP A 189 5.40 10.65 -1.30
CA ASP A 189 4.65 10.09 -2.42
C ASP A 189 5.41 8.87 -2.99
N PRO A 190 4.80 7.67 -3.07
CA PRO A 190 5.41 6.50 -3.70
C PRO A 190 5.38 6.52 -5.25
N CYS A 191 4.75 7.49 -5.91
CA CYS A 191 4.65 7.53 -7.37
C CYS A 191 5.94 7.80 -8.15
N PRO A 192 6.85 8.69 -7.71
CA PRO A 192 8.06 9.02 -8.47
C PRO A 192 8.91 7.77 -8.78
N GLY A 193 9.03 7.44 -10.07
CA GLY A 193 9.83 6.30 -10.55
C GLY A 193 9.14 4.93 -10.49
N SER A 194 7.87 4.86 -10.05
CA SER A 194 7.15 3.59 -9.90
C SER A 194 6.43 3.11 -11.18
N CYS A 195 6.08 4.04 -12.08
CA CYS A 195 5.29 3.75 -13.29
C CYS A 195 6.09 3.89 -14.58
N GLY A 196 5.63 3.18 -15.62
CA GLY A 196 6.22 3.18 -16.95
C GLY A 196 5.98 4.45 -17.75
N VAL A 197 6.54 4.52 -18.95
CA VAL A 197 6.44 5.69 -19.83
C VAL A 197 4.97 5.90 -20.26
N ALA A 198 4.51 7.16 -20.20
CA ALA A 198 3.15 7.58 -20.54
C ALA A 198 2.05 6.91 -19.69
N ALA A 199 2.40 6.31 -18.55
CA ALA A 199 1.45 5.89 -17.54
C ALA A 199 1.17 7.04 -16.55
N GLU A 200 -0.05 7.07 -16.01
CA GLU A 200 -0.44 7.97 -14.93
C GLU A 200 -0.36 7.20 -13.62
N CYS A 201 0.16 7.84 -12.57
CA CYS A 201 0.30 7.23 -11.25
C CYS A 201 -0.70 7.81 -10.27
N ARG A 202 -1.32 6.94 -9.47
CA ARG A 202 -2.11 7.33 -8.29
C ARG A 202 -1.66 6.52 -7.09
N VAL A 203 -1.72 7.14 -5.92
CA VAL A 203 -1.47 6.42 -4.67
C VAL A 203 -2.77 5.80 -4.18
N LEU A 204 -2.75 4.50 -3.93
CA LEU A 204 -3.85 3.77 -3.30
C LEU A 204 -3.29 2.88 -2.20
N ALA A 205 -3.87 2.95 -0.99
CA ALA A 205 -3.44 2.15 0.15
C ALA A 205 -1.91 2.20 0.37
N HIS A 206 -1.37 3.42 0.46
CA HIS A 206 0.06 3.70 0.61
C HIS A 206 0.97 3.10 -0.48
N SER A 207 0.43 2.76 -1.65
CA SER A 207 1.16 2.10 -2.74
C SER A 207 0.95 2.83 -4.07
N ALA A 208 1.98 2.87 -4.90
CA ALA A 208 1.88 3.43 -6.25
C ALA A 208 1.08 2.48 -7.15
N MET A 209 0.04 3.02 -7.79
CA MET A 209 -0.76 2.32 -8.79
C MET A 209 -0.63 3.02 -10.13
N CYS A 210 -0.27 2.23 -11.15
CA CYS A 210 -0.02 2.71 -12.50
C CYS A 210 -1.17 2.32 -13.42
N TYR A 211 -1.63 3.24 -14.26
CA TYR A 211 -2.64 2.97 -15.29
C TYR A 211 -2.31 3.72 -16.58
N CYS A 212 -2.72 3.13 -17.71
CA CYS A 212 -2.69 3.86 -18.97
C CYS A 212 -3.85 4.86 -19.01
N PRO A 213 -3.59 6.15 -19.31
CA PRO A 213 -4.64 7.15 -19.42
C PRO A 213 -5.56 6.84 -20.61
N SER A 214 -6.71 7.52 -20.68
CA SER A 214 -7.68 7.32 -21.76
C SER A 214 -7.07 7.49 -23.15
N GLY A 215 -7.34 6.54 -24.04
CA GLY A 215 -6.74 6.50 -25.39
C GLY A 215 -5.34 5.87 -25.44
N TYR A 216 -4.85 5.30 -24.34
CA TYR A 216 -3.62 4.51 -24.29
C TYR A 216 -3.91 3.06 -23.89
N THR A 217 -3.07 2.14 -24.34
CA THR A 217 -3.10 0.70 -24.04
C THR A 217 -1.67 0.20 -23.79
N GLY A 218 -1.51 -0.99 -23.22
CA GLY A 218 -0.20 -1.57 -22.90
C GLY A 218 -0.05 -1.90 -21.42
N ASP A 219 1.20 -2.03 -20.96
CA ASP A 219 1.54 -2.32 -19.56
C ASP A 219 1.89 -1.00 -18.84
N PRO A 220 1.09 -0.56 -17.85
CA PRO A 220 1.34 0.67 -17.11
C PRO A 220 2.65 0.72 -16.32
N PHE A 221 3.25 -0.43 -16.00
CA PHE A 221 4.55 -0.47 -15.31
C PHE A 221 5.73 -0.39 -16.28
N SER A 222 5.50 -0.66 -17.56
CA SER A 222 6.54 -0.66 -18.59
C SER A 222 6.36 0.52 -19.54
N THR A 223 5.30 0.52 -20.35
CA THR A 223 5.01 1.56 -21.34
C THR A 223 3.54 1.49 -21.78
N CYS A 224 2.90 2.65 -21.80
CA CYS A 224 1.60 2.85 -22.42
C CYS A 224 1.79 3.44 -23.83
N VAL A 225 1.08 2.89 -24.82
CA VAL A 225 1.09 3.32 -26.21
C VAL A 225 -0.29 3.84 -26.61
N LYS A 226 -0.35 4.86 -27.49
CA LYS A 226 -1.64 5.35 -27.99
C LYS A 226 -2.39 4.23 -28.70
N GLN A 227 -3.67 4.08 -28.36
CA GLN A 227 -4.56 3.13 -29.02
C GLN A 227 -4.83 3.65 -30.44
N GLN A 228 -4.53 2.84 -31.46
CA GLN A 228 -4.86 3.19 -32.84
C GLN A 228 -6.39 3.13 -33.01
N GLU A 229 -6.97 4.18 -33.60
CA GLU A 229 -8.37 4.16 -34.02
C GLU A 229 -8.55 3.01 -35.04
N PRO A 230 -9.64 2.23 -34.94
CA PRO A 230 -9.94 1.24 -35.96
C PRO A 230 -10.01 1.93 -37.32
N PRO A 231 -9.46 1.32 -38.39
CA PRO A 231 -9.51 1.92 -39.72
C PRO A 231 -10.96 2.25 -40.04
N THR A 232 -11.20 3.52 -40.39
CA THR A 232 -12.52 3.99 -40.79
C THR A 232 -12.95 3.15 -41.99
N GLU A 233 -13.90 2.24 -41.78
CA GLU A 233 -14.50 1.50 -42.87
C GLU A 233 -15.24 2.52 -43.73
N VAL A 234 -14.61 2.92 -44.83
CA VAL A 234 -15.21 3.78 -45.84
C VAL A 234 -16.35 2.97 -46.43
N ALA A 235 -17.56 3.21 -45.94
CA ALA A 235 -18.77 2.66 -46.52
C ALA A 235 -18.82 3.13 -47.99
N LEU A 236 -18.44 2.24 -48.90
CA LEU A 236 -18.62 2.45 -50.32
C LEU A 236 -20.13 2.53 -50.58
N PRO A 237 -20.63 3.66 -51.12
CA PRO A 237 -22.02 3.74 -51.49
C PRO A 237 -22.30 2.72 -52.61
N CYS A 238 -23.31 1.89 -52.39
CA CYS A 238 -23.86 0.94 -53.36
C CYS A 238 -24.48 1.68 -54.55
#